data_AF-A0A7L1BSE3-F1
#
_entry.id   AF-A0A7L1BSE3-F1
#
_cell.length_a   1.000
_cell.length_b   1.000
_cell.length_c   1.000
_cell.angle_alpha   90.00
_cell.angle_beta   90.00
_cell.angle_gamma   90.00
#
_symmetry.space_group_name_H-M   'P 1'
#
loop_
_entity.id
_entity.type
_entity.pdbx_description
1 polymer ?
#
loop_
_entity_poly.entity_id
_entity_poly.type
_entity_poly.pdbx_seq_one_letter_code
_entity_poly.pdbx_strand_id
1 'polypeptide(L)'
;EDVNCFCVSWRRGALCQYTQASNNVRVVGAEIAYFVNVLMDDYGYSPADVHIIGHSLGAHAAGEAGRRRPGIGRITGLDPAQPYFQGTPAEVRLDKSDADFVDVIHT
;
A
#
# COMPACT_ATOMS: atom_id res chain seq x y z
N GLU A 1 12.22 -8.90 16.46
CA GLU A 1 12.88 -7.60 16.22
C GLU A 1 12.16 -6.53 17.00
N ASP A 2 12.84 -5.42 17.29
CA ASP A 2 12.22 -4.25 17.91
C ASP A 2 11.73 -3.33 16.79
N VAL A 3 10.40 -3.22 16.63
CA VAL A 3 9.78 -2.59 15.48
C VAL A 3 8.43 -1.98 15.84
N ASN A 4 8.08 -0.88 15.18
CA ASN A 4 6.75 -0.30 15.22
C ASN A 4 5.83 -1.04 14.24
N CYS A 5 4.87 -1.82 14.75
CA CYS A 5 3.94 -2.58 13.92
C CYS A 5 2.53 -1.96 13.97
N PHE A 6 2.08 -1.42 12.83
CA PHE A 6 0.78 -0.77 12.69
C PHE A 6 -0.18 -1.62 11.84
N CYS A 7 -1.33 -1.97 12.40
CA CYS A 7 -2.39 -2.68 11.68
C CYS A 7 -3.40 -1.70 11.07
N VAL A 8 -3.43 -1.58 9.73
CA VAL A 8 -4.39 -0.72 9.02
C VAL A 8 -5.73 -1.43 8.86
N SER A 9 -6.71 -1.08 9.72
CA SER A 9 -8.07 -1.61 9.63
C SER A 9 -8.96 -0.74 8.75
N TRP A 10 -9.35 -1.27 7.58
CA TRP A 10 -10.26 -0.61 6.64
C TRP A 10 -11.50 -1.47 6.34
N ARG A 11 -11.87 -2.36 7.28
CA ARG A 11 -12.95 -3.36 7.16
C ARG A 11 -14.26 -2.80 6.59
N ARG A 12 -14.65 -1.59 7.00
CA ARG A 12 -15.88 -0.94 6.51
C ARG A 12 -15.84 -0.60 5.01
N GLY A 13 -14.66 -0.22 4.51
CA GLY A 13 -14.44 0.02 3.08
C GLY A 13 -14.25 -1.28 2.28
N ALA A 14 -13.82 -2.36 2.93
CA ALA A 14 -13.63 -3.66 2.29
C ALA A 14 -14.94 -4.47 2.15
N LEU A 15 -15.85 -4.36 3.13
CA LEU A 15 -17.11 -5.12 3.18
C LEU A 15 -18.21 -4.49 2.32
N CYS A 16 -17.96 -4.39 1.01
CA CYS A 16 -18.92 -3.94 0.01
C CYS A 16 -18.75 -4.73 -1.29
N GLN A 17 -19.41 -4.31 -2.37
CA GLN A 17 -19.21 -4.92 -3.68
C GLN A 17 -17.73 -4.85 -4.08
N TYR A 18 -17.21 -5.91 -4.72
CA TYR A 18 -15.78 -6.02 -5.02
C TYR A 18 -15.25 -4.86 -5.88
N THR A 19 -16.06 -4.36 -6.81
CA THR A 19 -15.77 -3.14 -7.60
C THR A 19 -15.57 -1.92 -6.71
N GLN A 20 -16.46 -1.72 -5.73
CA GLN A 20 -16.35 -0.61 -4.79
C GLN A 20 -15.17 -0.80 -3.84
N ALA A 21 -14.94 -2.01 -3.33
CA ALA A 21 -13.79 -2.32 -2.48
C ALA A 21 -12.47 -2.05 -3.22
N SER A 22 -12.37 -2.43 -4.49
CA SER A 22 -11.21 -2.17 -5.35
C SER A 22 -10.98 -0.68 -5.57
N ASN A 23 -12.03 0.13 -5.68
CA ASN A 23 -11.90 1.59 -5.77
C ASN A 23 -11.54 2.24 -4.41
N ASN A 24 -12.06 1.70 -3.30
CA ASN A 24 -11.80 2.20 -1.95
C ASN A 24 -10.31 2.07 -1.57
N VAL A 25 -9.58 1.11 -2.16
CA VAL A 25 -8.13 0.98 -2.04
C VAL A 25 -7.41 2.31 -2.28
N ARG A 26 -7.90 3.14 -3.22
CA ARG A 26 -7.29 4.45 -3.51
C ARG A 26 -7.30 5.40 -2.32
N VAL A 27 -8.39 5.38 -1.54
CA VAL A 27 -8.53 6.18 -0.32
C VAL A 27 -7.66 5.59 0.78
N VAL A 28 -7.66 4.27 0.95
CA VAL A 28 -6.80 3.61 1.96
C VAL A 28 -5.33 3.90 1.72
N GLY A 29 -4.85 3.81 0.48
CA GLY A 29 -3.47 4.16 0.13
C GLY A 29 -3.16 5.65 0.36
N ALA A 30 -4.13 6.53 0.13
CA ALA A 30 -3.98 7.96 0.42
C ALA A 30 -3.82 8.23 1.93
N GLU A 31 -4.60 7.56 2.78
CA GLU A 31 -4.50 7.68 4.24
C GLU A 31 -3.17 7.12 4.77
N ILE A 32 -2.68 6.00 4.22
CA ILE A 32 -1.37 5.45 4.57
C ILE A 32 -0.26 6.43 4.18
N ALA A 33 -0.29 6.98 2.96
CA ALA A 33 0.69 7.97 2.52
C ALA A 33 0.64 9.25 3.38
N TYR A 34 -0.55 9.70 3.77
CA TYR A 34 -0.71 10.82 4.68
C TYR A 34 -0.09 10.54 6.06
N PHE A 35 -0.33 9.35 6.62
CA PHE A 35 0.29 8.95 7.88
C PHE A 35 1.82 8.93 7.80
N VAL A 36 2.40 8.40 6.71
CA VAL A 36 3.85 8.43 6.51
C VAL A 36 4.37 9.87 6.38
N ASN A 37 3.65 10.76 5.69
CA ASN A 37 4.01 12.17 5.63
C ASN A 37 4.00 12.82 7.03
N VAL A 38 3.01 12.54 7.87
CA VAL A 38 2.98 13.04 9.26
C VAL A 38 4.21 12.57 10.05
N LEU A 39 4.59 11.30 9.91
CA LEU A 39 5.81 10.79 10.56
C LEU A 39 7.08 11.51 10.06
N MET A 40 7.15 11.81 8.77
CA MET A 40 8.29 12.51 8.18
C MET A 40 8.32 13.99 8.58
N ASP A 41 7.20 14.69 8.47
CA ASP A 41 7.12 16.15 8.65
C ASP A 41 7.20 16.54 10.14
N ASP A 42 6.51 15.80 11.02
CA ASP A 42 6.41 16.16 12.44
C ASP A 42 7.50 15.50 13.30
N TYR A 43 8.01 14.34 12.87
CA TYR A 43 8.96 13.53 13.67
C TYR A 43 10.29 13.28 12.96
N GLY A 44 10.47 13.73 11.71
CA GLY A 44 11.70 13.50 10.95
C GLY A 44 11.95 12.03 10.60
N TYR A 45 10.92 11.17 10.65
CA TYR A 45 11.04 9.74 10.37
C TYR A 45 11.13 9.50 8.86
N SER A 46 12.20 8.85 8.41
CA SER A 46 12.42 8.64 6.98
C SER A 46 11.42 7.65 6.39
N PRO A 47 10.80 7.94 5.23
CA PRO A 47 10.01 6.95 4.49
C PRO A 47 10.81 5.70 4.08
N ALA A 48 12.14 5.82 3.98
CA ALA A 48 13.02 4.68 3.68
C ALA A 48 13.02 3.63 4.82
N ASP A 49 12.65 4.03 6.04
CA ASP A 49 12.53 3.14 7.20
C ASP A 49 11.12 2.55 7.33
N VAL A 50 10.27 2.68 6.30
CA VAL A 50 8.90 2.15 6.25
C VAL A 50 8.84 0.91 5.36
N HIS A 51 8.23 -0.15 5.89
CA HIS A 51 7.86 -1.35 5.16
C HIS A 51 6.33 -1.53 5.19
N ILE A 52 5.70 -1.54 4.02
CA ILE A 52 4.25 -1.77 3.90
C ILE A 52 4.01 -3.20 3.41
N ILE A 53 3.24 -3.97 4.19
CA ILE A 53 2.84 -5.33 3.83
C ILE A 53 1.36 -5.32 3.47
N GLY A 54 1.03 -5.68 2.23
CA GLY A 54 -0.33 -5.66 1.71
C GLY A 54 -0.75 -7.04 1.20
N HIS A 55 -1.84 -7.57 1.72
CA HIS A 55 -2.43 -8.84 1.27
C HIS A 55 -3.66 -8.62 0.39
N SER A 56 -3.79 -9.36 -0.72
CA SER A 56 -4.93 -9.25 -1.65
C SER A 56 -5.14 -7.80 -2.13
N LEU A 57 -6.32 -7.20 -1.92
CA LEU A 57 -6.56 -5.77 -2.21
C LEU A 57 -5.62 -4.83 -1.45
N GLY A 58 -5.11 -5.24 -0.29
CA GLY A 58 -4.13 -4.49 0.49
C GLY A 58 -2.79 -4.31 -0.22
N ALA A 59 -2.41 -5.21 -1.14
CA ALA A 59 -1.19 -5.06 -1.95
C ALA A 59 -1.28 -3.81 -2.84
N HIS A 60 -2.46 -3.53 -3.40
CA HIS A 60 -2.71 -2.34 -4.20
C HIS A 60 -2.88 -1.08 -3.34
N ALA A 61 -3.32 -1.23 -2.09
CA ALA A 61 -3.33 -0.10 -1.13
C ALA A 61 -1.91 0.32 -0.78
N ALA A 62 -1.00 -0.66 -0.62
CA ALA A 62 0.42 -0.42 -0.42
C ALA A 62 1.05 0.27 -1.65
N GLY A 63 0.74 -0.22 -2.87
CA GLY A 63 1.20 0.41 -4.11
C GLY A 63 0.74 1.86 -4.25
N GLU A 64 -0.55 2.13 -4.01
CA GLU A 64 -1.08 3.50 -4.05
C GLU A 64 -0.43 4.40 -2.99
N ALA A 65 -0.11 3.88 -1.80
CA ALA A 65 0.60 4.62 -0.78
C ALA A 65 2.02 4.99 -1.24
N GLY A 66 2.77 4.02 -1.77
CA GLY A 66 4.12 4.22 -2.31
C GLY A 66 4.16 5.20 -3.48
N ARG A 67 3.21 5.09 -4.40
CA ARG A 67 3.05 6.04 -5.52
C ARG A 67 2.81 7.48 -5.05
N ARG A 68 2.04 7.66 -3.98
CA ARG A 68 1.74 8.99 -3.39
C ARG A 68 2.89 9.53 -2.54
N ARG A 69 3.70 8.64 -1.96
CA ARG A 69 4.85 8.98 -1.12
C ARG A 69 6.12 8.29 -1.65
N PRO A 70 6.82 8.91 -2.61
CA PRO A 70 8.09 8.38 -3.10
C PRO A 70 9.13 8.19 -1.97
N GLY A 71 9.96 7.16 -2.08
CA GLY A 71 11.01 6.84 -1.12
C GLY A 71 10.61 5.88 0.00
N ILE A 72 9.47 5.17 -0.14
CA ILE A 72 9.16 4.03 0.73
C ILE A 72 10.24 2.97 0.55
N GLY A 73 10.82 2.50 1.66
CA GLY A 73 11.92 1.53 1.62
C GLY A 73 11.50 0.17 1.04
N ARG A 74 10.35 -0.36 1.47
CA ARG A 74 9.86 -1.66 0.99
C ARG A 74 8.35 -1.77 0.91
N ILE A 75 7.87 -2.45 -0.13
CA ILE A 75 6.50 -2.99 -0.19
C ILE A 75 6.56 -4.49 -0.43
N THR A 76 5.85 -5.25 0.41
CA THR A 76 5.61 -6.69 0.16
C THR A 76 4.16 -6.93 -0.21
N GLY A 77 3.95 -7.44 -1.42
CA GLY A 77 2.64 -7.89 -1.92
C GLY A 77 2.42 -9.36 -1.61
N LEU A 78 1.48 -9.67 -0.73
CA LEU A 78 1.08 -11.04 -0.40
C LEU A 78 -0.16 -11.41 -1.22
N ASP A 79 0.04 -12.21 -2.26
CA ASP A 79 -0.97 -12.61 -3.24
C ASP A 79 -1.84 -11.43 -3.74
N PRO A 80 -1.26 -10.48 -4.51
CA PRO A 80 -1.99 -9.30 -4.97
C PRO A 80 -3.22 -9.67 -5.79
N ALA A 81 -4.34 -8.99 -5.50
CA ALA A 81 -5.62 -9.28 -6.14
C ALA A 81 -5.58 -9.07 -7.67
N GLN A 82 -5.87 -10.11 -8.44
CA GLN A 82 -5.90 -10.02 -9.90
C GLN A 82 -7.06 -9.18 -10.48
N PRO A 83 -8.34 -9.38 -10.06
CA PRO A 83 -9.47 -8.72 -10.71
C PRO A 83 -9.41 -7.20 -10.53
N TYR A 84 -9.66 -6.46 -11.62
CA TYR A 84 -9.58 -4.98 -11.71
C TYR A 84 -8.17 -4.36 -11.64
N PHE A 85 -7.12 -5.16 -11.43
CA PHE A 85 -5.73 -4.66 -11.38
C PHE A 85 -4.82 -5.26 -12.45
N GLN A 86 -5.03 -6.51 -12.86
CA GLN A 86 -4.20 -7.09 -13.92
C GLN A 86 -4.42 -6.35 -15.26
N GLY A 87 -3.32 -6.01 -15.93
CA GLY A 87 -3.34 -5.33 -17.22
C GLY A 87 -3.65 -3.84 -17.14
N THR A 88 -3.85 -3.28 -15.95
CA THR A 88 -3.99 -1.83 -15.77
C THR A 88 -2.62 -1.14 -15.78
N PRO A 89 -2.61 0.19 -16.06
CA PRO A 89 -1.42 1.01 -15.91
C PRO A 89 -0.84 0.95 -14.49
N ALA A 90 0.47 1.21 -14.36
CA ALA A 90 1.19 1.14 -13.07
C ALA A 90 0.56 2.06 -12.00
N GLU A 91 -0.11 3.13 -12.41
CA GLU A 91 -0.76 4.07 -11.49
C GLU A 91 -1.98 3.49 -10.74
N VAL A 92 -2.50 2.34 -11.17
CA VAL A 92 -3.73 1.73 -10.63
C VAL A 92 -3.44 0.51 -9.74
N ARG A 93 -2.28 -0.12 -9.91
CA ARG A 93 -1.92 -1.41 -9.29
C ARG A 93 -0.61 -1.30 -8.51
N LEU A 94 -0.21 -2.38 -7.87
CA LEU A 94 1.13 -2.48 -7.30
C LEU A 94 2.12 -2.65 -8.46
N ASP A 95 3.18 -1.86 -8.44
CA ASP A 95 4.27 -1.91 -9.41
C ASP A 95 5.63 -1.75 -8.70
N LYS A 96 6.70 -2.18 -9.38
CA LYS A 96 8.07 -2.07 -8.87
C LYS A 96 8.51 -0.63 -8.59
N SER A 97 7.83 0.37 -9.16
CA SER A 97 8.14 1.78 -8.93
C SER A 97 7.61 2.34 -7.61
N ASP A 98 6.75 1.60 -6.90
CA ASP A 98 6.05 2.14 -5.74
C ASP A 98 6.92 2.19 -4.46
N ALA A 99 8.04 1.47 -4.45
CA ALA A 99 9.03 1.51 -3.37
C ALA A 99 10.43 1.21 -3.90
N ASP A 100 11.46 1.49 -3.10
CA ASP A 100 12.85 1.17 -3.44
C ASP A 100 13.06 -0.34 -3.62
N PHE A 101 12.32 -1.15 -2.87
CA PHE A 101 12.25 -2.59 -3.04
C PHE A 101 10.80 -3.09 -2.99
N VAL A 102 10.40 -3.85 -4.00
CA VAL A 102 9.08 -4.49 -4.06
C VAL A 102 9.27 -6.00 -4.24
N ASP A 103 8.75 -6.78 -3.30
CA ASP A 103 8.73 -8.23 -3.37
C ASP A 103 7.31 -8.77 -3.30
N VAL A 104 7.03 -9.78 -4.12
CA VAL A 104 5.67 -10.33 -4.27
C VAL A 104 5.71 -11.85 -4.11
N ILE A 105 4.76 -12.36 -3.32
CA ILE A 105 4.50 -13.79 -3.16
C ILE A 105 3.17 -14.09 -3.84
N HIS A 106 3.14 -15.07 -4.74
CA HIS A 106 1.93 -15.54 -5.41
C HIS A 106 1.57 -16.94 -4.87
N THR A 107 0.30 -17.17 -4.50
CA THR A 107 -0.15 -18.44 -3.91
C THR A 107 -1.55 -18.83 -4.35
#